data_AF-A0A7X2STQ0-F1
#
_entry.id   AF-A0A7X2STQ0-F1
#
_cell.length_a   1.000
_cell.length_b   1.000
_cell.length_c   1.000
_cell.angle_alpha   90.00
_cell.angle_beta   90.00
_cell.angle_gamma   90.00
#
_symmetry.space_group_name_H-M   'P 1'
#
loop_
_entity.id
_entity.type
_entity.pdbx_description
1 polymer ?
#
loop_
_entity_poly.entity_id
_entity_poly.type
_entity_poly.pdbx_seq_one_letter_code
_entity_poly.pdbx_strand_id
1 'polypeptide(L)'
;EEAGLATAKKKDSTGICFIGERNFSKFLGEFLPAQPGEMVTLDGEVKGNHFGLMNYTIGQRKGLGIGGDGKSNEPWFVIGKDLKTNTLLV
;
A
#
# COMPACT_ATOMS: atom_id res chain seq x y z
N GLU A 1 -25.56 -19.77 14.48
CA GLU A 1 -26.41 -19.19 15.56
C GLU A 1 -27.26 -20.26 16.26
N GLU A 2 -27.79 -21.25 15.54
CA GLU A 2 -28.60 -22.34 16.11
C GLU A 2 -27.96 -23.09 17.29
N ALA A 3 -26.63 -23.27 17.29
CA ALA A 3 -25.90 -23.91 18.39
C ALA A 3 -25.71 -23.02 19.64
N GLY A 4 -26.19 -21.76 19.65
CA GLY A 4 -26.15 -20.89 20.82
C GLY A 4 -24.77 -20.39 21.27
N LEU A 5 -23.74 -20.45 20.39
CA LEU A 5 -22.38 -20.05 20.74
C LEU A 5 -22.26 -18.52 20.93
N ALA A 6 -21.54 -18.11 21.99
CA ALA A 6 -21.33 -16.69 22.32
C ALA A 6 -20.64 -15.87 21.21
N THR A 7 -19.83 -16.54 20.37
CA THR A 7 -19.10 -15.92 19.25
C THR A 7 -19.86 -15.97 17.93
N ALA A 8 -21.07 -16.52 17.87
CA ALA A 8 -21.78 -16.78 16.61
C ALA A 8 -21.99 -15.55 15.73
N LYS A 9 -22.09 -14.34 16.33
CA LYS A 9 -22.22 -13.05 15.64
C LYS A 9 -20.95 -12.20 15.68
N LYS A 10 -19.88 -12.71 16.31
CA LYS A 10 -18.62 -11.96 16.43
C LYS A 10 -18.01 -11.86 15.05
N LYS A 11 -17.70 -10.63 14.60
CA LYS A 11 -16.95 -10.43 13.36
C LYS A 11 -15.58 -11.09 13.48
N ASP A 12 -15.14 -11.70 12.39
CA ASP A 12 -13.79 -12.24 12.30
C ASP A 12 -12.76 -11.11 12.44
N SER A 13 -11.65 -11.43 13.10
CA SER A 13 -10.55 -10.50 13.22
C SER A 13 -9.86 -10.36 11.87
N THR A 14 -9.62 -9.13 11.44
CA THR A 14 -8.95 -8.81 10.18
C THR A 14 -7.59 -8.16 10.44
N GLY A 15 -6.71 -8.15 9.43
CA GLY A 15 -5.37 -7.57 9.54
C GLY A 15 -4.35 -8.50 10.19
N ILE A 16 -3.35 -7.92 10.87
CA ILE A 16 -2.25 -8.67 11.47
C ILE A 16 -2.66 -9.17 12.85
N CYS A 17 -2.44 -10.47 13.11
CA CYS A 17 -2.71 -11.08 14.39
C CYS A 17 -2.06 -10.27 15.53
N PHE A 18 -2.77 -10.14 16.65
CA PHE A 18 -2.32 -9.48 17.89
C PHE A 18 -2.13 -7.95 17.84
N ILE A 19 -2.24 -7.30 16.67
CA ILE A 19 -2.15 -5.84 16.52
C ILE A 19 -3.55 -5.19 16.55
N GLY A 20 -4.57 -5.96 16.17
CA GLY A 20 -5.93 -5.45 15.99
C GLY A 20 -6.07 -4.61 14.71
N GLU A 21 -7.24 -4.02 14.50
CA GLU A 21 -7.49 -3.16 13.35
C GLU A 21 -6.87 -1.78 13.56
N ARG A 22 -5.81 -1.46 12.81
CA ARG A 22 -5.12 -0.15 12.83
C ARG A 22 -4.77 0.29 11.41
N ASN A 23 -4.54 1.60 11.22
CA ASN A 23 -3.95 2.11 9.99
C ASN A 23 -2.51 1.61 9.86
N PHE A 24 -2.26 0.75 8.87
CA PHE A 24 -0.98 0.05 8.70
C PHE A 24 0.20 0.99 8.46
N SER A 25 0.04 2.02 7.62
CA SER A 25 1.10 2.99 7.34
C SER A 25 1.50 3.79 8.59
N LYS A 26 0.52 4.17 9.42
CA LYS A 26 0.80 4.81 10.70
C LYS A 26 1.53 3.86 11.65
N PHE A 27 1.10 2.60 11.74
CA PHE A 27 1.75 1.58 12.57
C PHE A 27 3.21 1.36 12.17
N LEU A 28 3.50 1.17 10.88
CA LEU A 28 4.89 1.01 10.42
C LEU A 28 5.76 2.24 10.72
N GLY A 29 5.19 3.44 10.59
CA GLY A 29 5.89 4.69 10.90
C GLY A 29 6.28 4.85 12.37
N GLU A 30 5.69 4.08 13.30
CA GLU A 30 6.11 4.02 14.71
C GLU A 30 7.49 3.32 14.86
N PHE A 31 7.90 2.49 13.89
CA PHE A 31 9.11 1.64 13.98
C PHE A 31 10.15 1.90 12.89
N LEU A 32 9.73 2.33 11.71
CA LEU A 32 10.61 2.54 10.56
C LEU A 32 10.53 3.99 10.07
N PRO A 33 11.66 4.71 9.95
CA PRO A 33 11.64 6.06 9.39
C PRO A 33 11.23 6.00 7.92
N ALA A 34 10.29 6.86 7.54
CA ALA A 34 9.86 7.01 6.17
C ALA A 34 10.93 7.71 5.32
N GLN A 35 11.36 7.06 4.24
CA GLN A 35 12.28 7.64 3.25
C GLN A 35 11.53 7.88 1.94
N PRO A 36 11.03 9.10 1.70
CA PRO A 36 10.32 9.41 0.47
C PRO A 36 11.24 9.31 -0.75
N GLY A 37 10.66 8.97 -1.90
CA GLY A 37 11.36 8.75 -3.16
C GLY A 37 10.40 8.82 -4.33
N GLU A 38 10.91 8.68 -5.55
CA GLU A 38 10.14 8.89 -6.77
C GLU A 38 9.34 7.65 -7.17
N MET A 39 8.15 7.88 -7.75
CA MET A 39 7.38 6.87 -8.48
C MET A 39 7.58 7.08 -9.97
N VAL A 40 8.07 6.07 -10.67
CA VAL A 40 8.54 6.18 -12.06
C VAL A 40 7.95 5.06 -12.91
N THR A 41 7.52 5.39 -14.13
CA THR A 41 7.04 4.40 -15.10
C THR A 41 8.19 3.59 -15.70
N LEU A 42 7.88 2.49 -16.40
CA LEU A 42 8.88 1.73 -17.17
C LEU A 42 9.60 2.58 -18.23
N ASP A 43 8.93 3.60 -18.75
CA ASP A 43 9.49 4.52 -19.74
C ASP A 43 10.32 5.66 -19.10
N GLY A 44 10.47 5.65 -17.78
CA GLY A 44 11.25 6.64 -17.02
C GLY A 44 10.48 7.92 -16.67
N GLU A 45 9.16 7.98 -16.87
CA GLU A 45 8.36 9.15 -16.53
C GLU A 45 8.07 9.20 -15.02
N VAL A 46 8.40 10.31 -14.36
CA VAL A 46 8.06 10.52 -12.95
C VAL A 46 6.56 10.84 -12.80
N LYS A 47 5.83 10.01 -12.06
CA LYS A 47 4.39 10.18 -11.80
C LYS A 47 4.09 10.79 -10.43
N GLY A 48 5.08 10.88 -9.54
CA GLY A 48 4.93 11.49 -8.22
C GLY A 48 5.95 10.98 -7.22
N ASN A 49 5.63 11.15 -5.94
CA ASN A 49 6.48 10.70 -4.83
C ASN A 49 5.76 9.69 -3.94
N HIS A 50 6.48 8.66 -3.51
CA HIS A 50 6.00 7.69 -2.53
C HIS A 50 6.41 8.10 -1.11
N PHE A 51 5.63 7.68 -0.11
CA PHE A 51 5.94 7.97 1.31
C PHE A 51 7.03 7.06 1.91
N GLY A 52 7.53 6.10 1.13
CA GLY A 52 8.58 5.17 1.51
C GLY A 52 8.27 3.76 1.04
N LEU A 53 9.27 3.06 0.49
CA LEU A 53 9.07 1.78 -0.21
C LEU A 53 8.43 0.69 0.67
N MET A 54 8.56 0.76 1.98
CA MET A 54 7.94 -0.19 2.92
C MET A 54 6.40 -0.13 2.93
N ASN A 55 5.79 0.97 2.47
CA ASN A 55 4.33 1.14 2.44
C ASN A 55 3.65 0.54 1.20
N TYR A 56 4.42 -0.08 0.30
CA TYR A 56 3.93 -0.55 -1.00
C TYR A 56 4.15 -2.05 -1.15
N THR A 57 3.39 -2.73 -2.00
CA THR A 57 3.60 -4.14 -2.37
C THR A 57 3.43 -4.29 -3.87
N ILE A 58 4.19 -5.17 -4.52
CA ILE A 58 4.01 -5.45 -5.96
C ILE A 58 2.55 -5.91 -6.18
N GLY A 59 1.90 -5.35 -7.21
CA GLY A 59 0.47 -5.52 -7.50
C GLY A 59 -0.46 -4.56 -6.75
N GLN A 60 0.05 -3.67 -5.89
CA GLN A 60 -0.77 -2.70 -5.18
C GLN A 60 -1.29 -1.61 -6.11
N ARG A 61 -2.62 -1.40 -6.08
CA ARG A 61 -3.30 -0.29 -6.77
C ARG A 61 -3.56 0.92 -5.86
N LYS A 62 -3.96 0.67 -4.62
CA LYS A 62 -4.41 1.72 -3.69
C LYS A 62 -3.21 2.51 -3.15
N GLY A 63 -3.42 3.80 -2.89
CA GLY A 63 -2.43 4.66 -2.23
C GLY A 63 -1.29 5.16 -3.13
N LEU A 64 -1.41 5.01 -4.46
CA LEU A 64 -0.47 5.60 -5.41
C LEU A 64 -0.75 7.09 -5.66
N GLY A 65 -2.01 7.53 -5.56
CA GLY A 65 -2.36 8.94 -5.81
C GLY A 65 -2.16 9.39 -7.26
N ILE A 66 -1.92 8.46 -8.19
CA ILE A 66 -1.77 8.75 -9.62
C ILE A 66 -3.16 8.74 -10.27
N GLY A 67 -3.61 9.92 -10.70
CA GLY A 67 -4.84 10.11 -11.47
C GLY A 67 -4.58 10.07 -12.98
N GLY A 68 -5.65 9.84 -13.76
CA GLY A 68 -5.58 9.73 -15.23
C GLY A 68 -4.77 10.84 -15.89
N ASP A 69 -3.92 10.48 -16.84
CA ASP A 69 -2.96 11.36 -17.52
C ASP A 69 -3.56 12.08 -18.75
N GLY A 70 -4.89 12.05 -18.88
CA GLY A 70 -5.62 12.56 -20.03
C GLY A 70 -5.56 11.66 -21.27
N LYS A 71 -4.71 10.62 -21.29
CA LYS A 71 -4.60 9.64 -22.39
C LYS A 71 -5.37 8.36 -22.06
N SER A 72 -5.33 7.94 -20.80
CA SER A 72 -6.12 6.80 -20.32
C SER A 72 -6.65 7.02 -18.92
N ASN A 73 -7.76 6.34 -18.61
CA ASN A 73 -8.32 6.26 -17.25
C ASN A 73 -8.04 4.89 -16.62
N GLU A 74 -7.01 4.20 -17.09
CA GLU A 74 -6.64 2.90 -16.57
C GLU A 74 -5.94 3.04 -15.20
N PRO A 75 -6.13 2.06 -14.29
CA PRO A 75 -5.52 2.10 -12.98
C PRO A 75 -4.02 1.78 -13.03
N TRP A 76 -3.26 2.51 -12.22
CA TRP A 76 -1.83 2.25 -11.98
C TRP A 76 -1.62 1.17 -10.91
N PHE A 77 -0.53 0.43 -11.04
CA PHE A 77 -0.15 -0.63 -10.10
C PHE A 77 1.34 -0.60 -9.83
N VAL A 78 1.75 -0.95 -8.61
CA VAL A 78 3.17 -1.17 -8.33
C VAL A 78 3.66 -2.40 -9.07
N ILE A 79 4.68 -2.24 -9.91
CA ILE A 79 5.30 -3.35 -10.66
C ILE A 79 6.68 -3.73 -10.11
N GLY A 80 7.32 -2.83 -9.34
CA GLY A 80 8.65 -3.09 -8.80
C GLY A 80 9.11 -2.07 -7.76
N LYS A 81 10.23 -2.38 -7.11
CA LYS A 81 10.89 -1.51 -6.13
C LYS A 81 12.40 -1.58 -6.34
N ASP A 82 13.04 -0.44 -6.47
CA ASP A 82 14.48 -0.32 -6.44
C ASP A 82 14.92 0.28 -5.11
N LEU A 83 15.51 -0.55 -4.25
CA LEU A 83 16.02 -0.13 -2.94
C LEU A 83 17.31 0.70 -3.05
N LYS A 84 18.09 0.56 -4.13
CA LYS A 84 19.35 1.28 -4.30
C LYS A 84 19.10 2.74 -4.66
N THR A 85 18.12 2.98 -5.52
CA THR A 85 17.75 4.33 -5.96
C THR A 85 16.57 4.92 -5.19
N ASN A 86 15.95 4.14 -4.30
CA ASN A 86 14.72 4.50 -3.60
C ASN A 86 13.60 4.90 -4.57
N THR A 87 13.36 4.06 -5.57
CA THR A 87 12.38 4.29 -6.64
C THR A 87 11.29 3.22 -6.60
N LEU A 88 10.03 3.65 -6.70
CA LEU A 88 8.88 2.76 -6.87
C LEU A 88 8.52 2.70 -8.35
N LEU A 89 8.53 1.51 -8.94
CA LEU A 89 8.11 1.34 -10.33
C LEU A 89 6.60 1.15 -10.36
N VAL A 90 5.92 1.96 -11.17
CA VAL A 90 4.46 1.98 -11.34
C VAL A 90 4.04 1.85 -12.80
#